data_AF-V5HQA1-F1
#
_entry.id   AF-V5HQA1-F1
#
_cell.length_a   1.000
_cell.length_b   1.000
_cell.length_c   1.000
_cell.angle_alpha   90.00
_cell.angle_beta   90.00
_cell.angle_gamma   90.00
#
_symmetry.space_group_name_H-M   'P 1'
#
loop_
_entity.id
_entity.type
_entity.pdbx_description
1 polymer ?
#
loop_
_entity_poly.entity_id
_entity_poly.type
_entity_poly.pdbx_seq_one_letter_code
_entity_poly.pdbx_strand_id
1 'polypeptide(L)'
;MKAAIAVLCFVVAVAYAIVVEAKRGQSIDDGPLNPLCERPDSTCLGRAFSVYVYNRTGGCYPVWLNERCRNNGYYMTPEDCQRNCFPAPGTQGGRRN
;
A
#
# COMPACT_ATOMS: atom_id res chain seq x y z
N MET A 1 1.78 -4.54 -54.75
CA MET A 1 1.28 -4.48 -53.35
C MET A 1 2.07 -5.49 -52.51
N LYS A 2 3.15 -5.08 -51.83
CA LYS A 2 3.98 -5.98 -50.98
C LYS A 2 4.69 -5.27 -49.82
N ALA A 3 4.80 -3.93 -49.88
CA ALA A 3 5.47 -3.12 -48.87
C ALA A 3 4.63 -2.84 -47.59
N ALA A 4 3.31 -3.06 -47.63
CA ALA A 4 2.42 -2.74 -46.50
C ALA A 4 2.51 -3.73 -45.34
N ILE A 5 2.98 -4.96 -45.59
CA ILE A 5 3.04 -6.02 -44.57
C ILE A 5 4.18 -5.77 -43.58
N ALA A 6 5.31 -5.23 -44.06
CA ALA A 6 6.48 -4.96 -43.21
C ALA A 6 6.22 -3.84 -42.18
N VAL A 7 5.42 -2.83 -42.55
CA VAL A 7 5.09 -1.70 -41.67
C VAL A 7 4.23 -2.14 -40.49
N LEU A 8 3.30 -3.07 -40.70
CA LEU A 8 2.42 -3.59 -39.64
C LEU A 8 3.17 -4.36 -38.56
N CYS A 9 4.23 -5.11 -38.92
CA CYS A 9 5.01 -5.87 -37.94
C CYS A 9 5.82 -4.98 -36.98
N PHE A 10 6.29 -3.82 -37.43
CA PHE A 10 7.02 -2.89 -36.56
C PHE A 10 6.11 -2.21 -35.53
N VAL A 11 4.84 -1.93 -35.87
CA VAL A 11 3.88 -1.30 -34.94
C VAL A 11 3.53 -2.23 -33.78
N VAL A 12 3.39 -3.53 -34.06
CA VAL A 12 3.08 -4.53 -33.01
C VAL A 12 4.21 -4.64 -32.00
N ALA A 13 5.48 -4.65 -32.45
CA ALA A 13 6.63 -4.73 -31.55
C ALA A 13 6.76 -3.53 -30.60
N VAL A 14 6.50 -2.31 -31.09
CA VAL A 14 6.53 -1.09 -30.27
C VAL A 14 5.38 -1.08 -29.24
N ALA A 15 4.20 -1.58 -29.62
CA ALA A 15 3.05 -1.68 -28.72
C ALA A 15 3.28 -2.65 -27.54
N TYR A 16 4.04 -3.73 -27.73
CA TYR A 16 4.38 -4.63 -26.62
C TYR A 16 5.45 -4.06 -25.69
N ALA A 17 6.36 -3.22 -26.17
CA ALA A 17 7.38 -2.59 -25.33
C ALA A 17 6.78 -1.59 -24.31
N ILE A 18 5.75 -0.83 -24.70
CA ILE A 18 5.10 0.16 -23.83
C ILE A 18 4.27 -0.48 -22.69
N VAL A 19 3.72 -1.67 -22.89
CA VAL A 19 2.92 -2.36 -21.86
C VAL A 19 3.80 -2.97 -20.76
N VAL A 20 5.05 -3.32 -21.08
CA VAL A 20 5.97 -3.93 -20.10
C VAL A 20 6.46 -2.89 -19.08
N GLU A 21 6.70 -1.64 -19.49
CA GLU A 21 7.09 -0.55 -18.57
C GLU A 21 5.96 -0.15 -17.60
N ALA A 22 4.68 -0.24 -18.02
CA ALA A 22 3.54 0.01 -17.13
C ALA A 22 3.32 -1.10 -16.07
N LYS A 23 3.96 -2.26 -16.25
CA LYS A 23 3.90 -3.40 -15.31
C LYS A 23 5.07 -3.46 -14.35
N ARG A 24 5.98 -2.48 -14.38
CA ARG A 24 6.97 -2.30 -13.32
C ARG A 24 6.25 -1.64 -12.15
N GLY A 25 5.71 -2.51 -11.29
CA GLY A 25 4.97 -2.16 -10.09
C GLY A 25 5.61 -0.97 -9.39
N GLN A 26 4.81 0.07 -9.26
CA GLN A 26 5.05 1.26 -8.46
C GLN A 26 5.80 0.83 -7.19
N SER A 27 7.05 1.31 -7.06
CA SER A 27 7.87 1.03 -5.88
C SER A 27 7.06 1.38 -4.65
N ILE A 28 6.67 0.35 -3.91
CA ILE A 28 6.06 0.53 -2.59
C ILE A 28 7.17 1.14 -1.75
N ASP A 29 7.00 2.40 -1.38
CA ASP A 29 7.91 3.10 -0.49
C ASP A 29 8.09 2.28 0.79
N ASP A 30 9.32 1.83 1.02
CA ASP A 30 9.73 1.07 2.20
C ASP A 30 10.04 2.00 3.40
N GLY A 31 9.65 3.27 3.33
CA GLY A 31 9.79 4.21 4.44
C GLY A 31 9.17 3.65 5.73
N PRO A 32 9.69 4.05 6.90
CA PRO A 32 9.20 3.57 8.18
C PRO A 32 7.72 3.94 8.28
N LEU A 33 6.87 2.91 8.27
CA LEU A 33 5.48 3.06 8.66
C LEU A 33 5.48 3.70 10.06
N ASN A 34 4.58 4.66 10.29
CA ASN A 34 4.34 5.16 11.64
C ASN A 34 4.19 3.93 12.57
N PRO A 35 4.93 3.84 13.70
CA PRO A 35 4.95 2.63 14.53
C PRO A 35 3.56 2.25 15.07
N LEU A 36 2.60 3.20 15.08
CA LEU A 36 1.20 2.95 15.44
C LEU A 36 0.41 2.21 14.34
N CYS A 37 0.91 2.23 13.12
CA CYS A 37 0.36 1.52 11.97
C CYS A 37 0.84 0.06 11.93
N GLU A 38 1.95 -0.25 12.62
CA GLU A 38 2.47 -1.61 12.66
C GLU A 38 1.74 -2.45 13.71
N ARG A 39 1.75 -3.76 13.47
CA ARG A 39 1.16 -4.70 14.44
C ARG A 39 1.96 -4.63 15.76
N PRO A 40 1.29 -4.43 16.90
CA PRO A 40 1.92 -4.44 18.22
C PRO A 40 2.67 -5.75 18.51
N ASP A 41 3.64 -5.65 19.41
CA ASP A 41 4.36 -6.81 19.93
C ASP A 41 3.41 -7.85 20.54
N SER A 42 3.79 -9.12 20.49
CA SER A 42 3.04 -10.25 21.03
C SER A 42 2.61 -10.07 22.50
N THR A 43 3.44 -9.41 23.33
CA THR A 43 3.13 -9.12 24.74
C THR A 43 1.94 -8.18 24.93
N CYS A 44 1.60 -7.43 23.89
CA CYS A 44 0.53 -6.44 23.85
C CYS A 44 -0.78 -7.01 23.29
N LEU A 45 -0.71 -8.14 22.57
CA LEU A 45 -1.87 -8.82 21.99
C LEU A 45 -2.73 -9.46 23.08
N GLY A 46 -4.04 -9.32 22.95
CA GLY A 46 -4.99 -9.63 24.01
C GLY A 46 -6.43 -9.79 23.55
N ARG A 47 -7.37 -9.55 24.47
CA ARG A 47 -8.83 -9.58 24.22
C ARG A 47 -9.60 -8.47 24.94
N ALA A 48 -8.92 -7.44 25.45
CA ALA A 48 -9.55 -6.39 26.23
C ALA A 48 -10.25 -5.34 25.35
N PHE A 49 -9.59 -4.88 24.30
CA PHE A 49 -10.16 -3.93 23.34
C PHE A 49 -9.55 -4.14 21.95
N SER A 50 -10.24 -3.67 20.91
CA SER A 50 -9.75 -3.72 19.53
C SER A 50 -9.22 -2.36 19.08
N VAL A 51 -8.14 -2.38 18.32
CA VAL A 51 -7.55 -1.22 17.62
C VAL A 51 -7.34 -1.56 16.16
N TYR A 52 -7.04 -0.56 15.34
CA TYR A 52 -6.77 -0.72 13.92
C TYR A 52 -5.29 -0.49 13.62
N VAL A 53 -4.71 -1.42 12.88
CA VAL A 53 -3.33 -1.36 12.37
C VAL A 53 -3.36 -1.56 10.86
N TYR A 54 -2.29 -1.17 10.17
CA TYR A 54 -2.22 -1.15 8.72
C TYR A 54 -1.31 -2.27 8.19
N ASN A 55 -1.82 -3.01 7.21
CA ASN A 55 -1.05 -3.93 6.39
C ASN A 55 -1.00 -3.38 4.96
N ARG A 56 0.20 -3.26 4.38
CA ARG A 56 0.38 -2.76 3.00
C ARG A 56 -0.40 -3.57 1.96
N THR A 57 -0.62 -4.86 2.19
CA THR A 57 -1.36 -5.75 1.28
C THR A 57 -2.86 -5.76 1.55
N GLY A 58 -3.28 -5.53 2.80
CA GLY A 58 -4.66 -5.73 3.26
C GLY A 58 -5.39 -4.46 3.73
N GLY A 59 -4.71 -3.32 3.78
CA GLY A 59 -5.22 -2.09 4.37
C GLY A 59 -5.30 -2.13 5.90
N CYS A 60 -6.14 -1.27 6.47
CA CYS A 60 -6.39 -1.23 7.91
C CYS A 60 -7.27 -2.40 8.36
N TYR A 61 -6.84 -3.11 9.40
CA TYR A 61 -7.56 -4.25 9.96
C TYR A 61 -7.52 -4.23 11.50
N PRO A 62 -8.53 -4.81 12.17
CA PRO A 62 -8.61 -4.80 13.62
C PRO A 62 -7.68 -5.83 14.27
N VAL A 63 -7.08 -5.47 15.40
CA VAL A 63 -6.27 -6.32 16.27
C VAL A 63 -6.72 -6.13 17.72
N TRP A 64 -6.78 -7.21 18.48
CA TRP A 64 -7.15 -7.18 19.89
C TRP A 64 -5.94 -7.05 20.80
N LEU A 65 -6.01 -6.13 21.76
CA LEU A 65 -4.94 -5.81 22.70
C LEU A 65 -5.33 -6.08 24.15
N ASN A 66 -4.32 -6.12 25.03
CA ASN A 66 -4.49 -6.12 26.48
C ASN A 66 -4.53 -4.69 27.04
N GLU A 67 -5.14 -4.51 28.21
CA GLU A 67 -5.27 -3.22 28.92
C GLU A 67 -3.94 -2.47 29.10
N ARG A 68 -2.83 -3.19 29.29
CA ARG A 68 -1.49 -2.60 29.45
C ARG A 68 -1.08 -1.69 28.28
N CYS A 69 -1.63 -1.93 27.10
CA CYS A 69 -1.32 -1.19 25.88
C CYS A 69 -2.32 -0.11 25.50
N ARG A 70 -3.33 0.14 26.33
CA ARG A 70 -4.37 1.14 26.06
C ARG A 70 -3.79 2.54 25.78
N ASN A 71 -2.71 2.89 26.48
CA ASN A 71 -2.08 4.21 26.40
C ASN A 71 -1.02 4.33 25.29
N ASN A 72 -0.84 3.30 24.45
CA ASN A 72 0.18 3.32 23.39
C ASN A 72 -0.22 4.18 22.18
N GLY A 73 -1.46 4.71 22.15
CA GLY A 73 -1.89 5.66 21.12
C GLY A 73 -2.35 5.04 19.80
N TYR A 74 -2.67 3.74 19.78
CA TYR A 74 -3.22 3.07 18.59
C TYR A 74 -4.57 3.66 18.16
N TYR A 75 -4.88 3.50 16.87
CA TYR A 75 -6.11 4.01 16.27
C TYR A 75 -7.32 3.16 16.68
N MET A 76 -8.38 3.81 17.16
CA MET A 76 -9.60 3.14 17.60
C MET A 76 -10.60 2.94 16.46
N THR A 77 -10.40 3.64 15.34
CA THR A 77 -11.29 3.59 14.17
C THR A 77 -10.50 3.20 12.91
N PRO A 78 -11.14 2.53 11.95
CA PRO A 78 -10.53 2.23 10.67
C PRO A 78 -10.23 3.51 9.87
N GLU A 79 -11.03 4.57 10.03
CA GLU A 79 -10.82 5.85 9.36
C GLU A 79 -9.57 6.56 9.86
N ASP A 80 -9.31 6.56 11.17
CA ASP A 80 -8.09 7.14 11.74
C ASP A 80 -6.86 6.35 11.32
N CYS A 81 -6.95 5.01 11.32
CA CYS A 81 -5.88 4.17 10.77
C CYS A 81 -5.63 4.50 9.30
N GLN A 82 -6.68 4.58 8.46
CA GLN A 82 -6.49 4.90 7.05
C GLN A 82 -5.88 6.28 6.88
N ARG A 83 -6.43 7.31 7.51
CA ARG A 83 -5.93 8.68 7.37
C ARG A 83 -4.46 8.84 7.77
N ASN A 84 -4.01 8.10 8.78
CA ASN A 84 -2.65 8.22 9.31
C ASN A 84 -1.67 7.16 8.77
N CYS A 85 -2.16 6.07 8.18
CA CYS A 85 -1.35 4.93 7.70
C CYS A 85 -1.46 4.63 6.20
N PHE A 86 -2.49 5.11 5.49
CA PHE A 86 -2.42 5.19 4.02
C PHE A 86 -1.15 5.96 3.66
N PRO A 87 -0.45 5.60 2.57
CA PRO A 87 0.94 5.98 2.37
C PRO A 87 1.20 7.44 2.73
N ALA A 88 1.93 7.63 3.84
CA ALA A 88 2.32 8.92 4.36
C ALA A 88 3.29 9.61 3.37
N PRO A 89 3.46 10.95 3.44
CA PRO A 89 3.85 11.78 2.30
C PRO A 89 5.25 11.43 1.76
N GLY A 90 5.25 11.03 0.48
CA GLY A 90 6.36 10.50 -0.30
C GLY A 90 5.84 9.70 -1.49
N THR A 91 4.67 9.05 -1.31
CA THR A 91 4.04 8.17 -2.32
C THR A 91 2.74 8.77 -2.88
N GLN A 92 2.79 10.03 -3.30
CA GLN A 92 1.88 10.54 -4.34
C GLN A 92 2.70 11.04 -5.53
N GLY A 93 3.50 10.15 -6.09
CA GLY A 93 4.03 10.30 -7.43
C GLY A 93 2.87 10.24 -8.45
N GLY A 94 2.27 11.41 -8.72
CA GLY A 94 1.60 11.69 -9.99
C GLY A 94 0.15 11.24 -10.13
N ARG A 95 -0.80 11.93 -9.50
CA ARG A 95 -2.09 12.17 -10.15
C ARG A 95 -1.92 13.41 -11.04
N ARG A 96 -1.34 13.22 -12.23
CA ARG A 96 -1.39 14.25 -13.28
C ARG A 96 -2.73 14.10 -14.01
N ASN A 97 -3.47 15.20 -14.00
CA ASN A 97 -4.72 15.45 -14.70
C ASN A 97 -4.60 15.23 -16.21
#